data_AF-A0A1G9S3X0-F1
#
_entry.id   AF-A0A1G9S3X0-F1
#
_cell.length_a   1.000
_cell.length_b   1.000
_cell.length_c   1.000
_cell.angle_alpha   90.00
_cell.angle_beta   90.00
_cell.angle_gamma   90.00
#
_symmetry.space_group_name_H-M   'P 1'
#
loop_
_entity.id
_entity.type
_entity.pdbx_description
1 polymer ?
#
loop_
_entity_poly.entity_id
_entity_poly.type
_entity_poly.pdbx_seq_one_letter_code
_entity_poly.pdbx_strand_id
1 'polypeptide(L)'
;MTPPSPSRPLFPSNAFVHSAYEHCARICIGLLTSRGEMAPQLFLVGAPARGNDAATSKVASAGEQALAAFHADEAGARQLQSWIGQLLDARQPQGQALAQQLGAPLVAVHACHVLAPAGSAPACAPGLQPVLHADGRAQCLLLTVHTGAYSQSAWIPLGRDENGTVRLTIAPLPPLATDA
;
A
#
# COMPACT_ATOMS: atom_id res chain seq x y z
N MET A 1 1.63 -9.34 41.24
CA MET A 1 1.18 -9.24 39.83
C MET A 1 2.39 -8.92 38.99
N THR A 2 2.86 -9.87 38.19
CA THR A 2 3.97 -9.65 37.27
C THR A 2 3.47 -8.77 36.13
N PRO A 3 4.16 -7.66 35.76
CA PRO A 3 3.78 -6.91 34.57
C PRO A 3 3.81 -7.87 33.37
N PRO A 4 2.86 -7.75 32.42
CA PRO A 4 2.93 -8.55 31.20
C PRO A 4 4.31 -8.35 30.58
N SER A 5 5.00 -9.45 30.27
CA SER A 5 6.26 -9.37 29.52
C SER A 5 6.05 -8.47 28.31
N PRO A 6 6.99 -7.55 28.01
CA PRO A 6 6.87 -6.71 26.83
C PRO A 6 6.67 -7.64 25.64
N SER A 7 5.48 -7.56 25.03
CA SER A 7 5.13 -8.35 23.86
C SER A 7 6.19 -8.07 22.82
N ARG A 8 6.94 -9.13 22.46
CA ARG A 8 7.99 -9.10 21.44
C ARG A 8 7.45 -8.32 20.23
N PRO A 9 8.25 -7.42 19.61
CA PRO A 9 7.81 -6.73 18.40
C PRO A 9 7.30 -7.77 17.40
N LEU A 10 6.03 -7.65 17.02
CA LEU A 10 5.38 -8.54 16.07
C LEU A 10 5.87 -8.15 14.68
N PHE A 11 6.77 -8.96 14.13
CA PHE A 11 7.16 -8.83 12.72
C PHE A 11 6.12 -9.57 11.86
N PRO A 12 5.53 -8.91 10.84
CA PRO A 12 4.58 -9.58 9.97
C PRO A 12 5.28 -10.68 9.15
N SER A 13 4.60 -11.80 8.92
CA SER A 13 5.10 -12.84 8.01
C SER A 13 5.02 -12.34 6.56
N ASN A 14 5.87 -12.87 5.68
CA ASN A 14 5.81 -12.54 4.25
C ASN A 14 4.42 -12.86 3.66
N ALA A 15 3.83 -13.99 4.03
CA ALA A 15 2.47 -14.35 3.59
C ALA A 15 1.44 -13.28 3.98
N PHE A 16 1.54 -12.72 5.19
CA PHE A 16 0.66 -11.63 5.63
C PHE A 16 0.90 -10.35 4.84
N VAL A 17 2.17 -9.96 4.63
CA VAL A 17 2.54 -8.77 3.83
C VAL A 17 2.00 -8.86 2.41
N HIS A 18 2.20 -9.99 1.74
CA HIS A 18 1.68 -10.25 0.40
C HIS A 18 0.15 -10.19 0.37
N SER A 19 -0.52 -10.79 1.35
CA SER A 19 -1.98 -10.76 1.38
C SER A 19 -2.55 -9.36 1.64
N ALA A 20 -1.94 -8.60 2.54
CA ALA A 20 -2.29 -7.19 2.79
C ALA A 20 -2.12 -6.34 1.53
N TYR A 21 -1.00 -6.53 0.82
CA TYR A 21 -0.74 -5.88 -0.46
C TYR A 21 -1.81 -6.20 -1.51
N GLU A 22 -2.07 -7.49 -1.77
CA GLU A 22 -3.04 -7.90 -2.77
C GLU A 22 -4.44 -7.39 -2.45
N HIS A 23 -4.82 -7.44 -1.17
CA HIS A 23 -6.12 -6.94 -0.71
C HIS A 23 -6.27 -5.45 -0.98
N CYS A 24 -5.30 -4.64 -0.55
CA CYS A 24 -5.29 -3.19 -0.78
C CYS A 24 -5.21 -2.84 -2.27
N ALA A 25 -4.45 -3.60 -3.06
CA ALA A 25 -4.39 -3.44 -4.51
C ALA A 25 -5.76 -3.62 -5.17
N ARG A 26 -6.52 -4.65 -4.77
CA ARG A 26 -7.88 -4.87 -5.28
C ARG A 26 -8.82 -3.71 -4.94
N ILE A 27 -8.72 -3.14 -3.74
CA ILE A 27 -9.51 -1.96 -3.35
C ILE A 27 -9.15 -0.77 -4.24
N CYS A 28 -7.86 -0.46 -4.41
CA CYS A 28 -7.41 0.63 -5.28
C CYS A 28 -7.85 0.44 -6.73
N ILE A 29 -7.74 -0.78 -7.26
CA ILE A 29 -8.21 -1.11 -8.60
C ILE A 29 -9.72 -0.87 -8.71
N GLY A 30 -10.51 -1.31 -7.73
CA GLY A 30 -11.95 -1.06 -7.69
C GLY A 30 -12.30 0.44 -7.65
N LEU A 31 -11.59 1.23 -6.83
CA LEU A 31 -11.77 2.68 -6.75
C LEU A 31 -11.44 3.36 -8.08
N LEU A 32 -10.27 3.04 -8.66
CA LEU A 32 -9.80 3.64 -9.89
C LEU A 32 -10.67 3.27 -11.11
N THR A 33 -11.09 2.01 -11.21
CA THR A 33 -11.96 1.55 -12.31
C THR A 33 -13.37 2.13 -12.23
N SER A 34 -13.89 2.37 -11.01
CA SER A 34 -15.23 2.96 -10.84
C SER A 34 -15.26 4.48 -10.99
N ARG A 35 -14.18 5.19 -10.60
CA ARG A 35 -14.13 6.65 -10.58
C ARG A 35 -13.29 7.27 -11.69
N GLY A 36 -12.46 6.48 -12.38
CA GLY A 36 -11.49 6.95 -13.37
C GLY A 36 -10.26 7.64 -12.78
N GLU A 37 -10.33 8.07 -11.52
CA GLU A 37 -9.25 8.67 -10.76
C GLU A 37 -9.23 8.16 -9.31
N MET A 38 -8.08 8.27 -8.65
CA MET A 38 -7.92 7.87 -7.26
C MET A 38 -6.99 8.84 -6.55
N ALA A 39 -7.50 9.54 -5.53
CA ALA A 39 -6.67 10.29 -4.61
C ALA A 39 -5.73 9.32 -3.84
N PRO A 40 -4.55 9.76 -3.38
CA PRO A 40 -3.67 8.92 -2.57
C PRO A 40 -4.39 8.25 -1.40
N GLN A 41 -4.13 6.96 -1.20
CA GLN A 41 -4.73 6.13 -0.17
C GLN A 41 -3.67 5.58 0.76
N LEU A 42 -3.97 5.49 2.06
CA LEU A 42 -3.19 4.74 3.04
C LEU A 42 -4.11 3.78 3.76
N PHE A 43 -3.74 2.52 3.71
CA PHE A 43 -4.44 1.45 4.39
C PHE A 43 -3.55 0.96 5.53
N LEU A 44 -4.07 0.99 6.75
CA LEU A 44 -3.41 0.38 7.90
C LEU A 44 -4.00 -1.01 8.12
N VAL A 45 -3.14 -2.03 8.18
CA VAL A 45 -3.54 -3.44 8.24
C VAL A 45 -2.99 -4.06 9.53
N GLY A 46 -3.90 -4.40 10.43
CA GLY A 46 -3.59 -5.11 11.69
C GLY A 46 -3.55 -6.63 11.52
N ALA A 47 -2.98 -7.32 12.49
CA ALA A 47 -3.02 -8.78 12.55
C ALA A 47 -4.47 -9.30 12.55
N PRO A 48 -4.73 -10.48 11.95
CA PRO A 48 -6.08 -11.05 11.93
C PRO A 48 -6.61 -11.27 13.36
N ALA A 49 -7.89 -10.99 13.57
CA ALA A 49 -8.47 -10.96 14.92
C ALA A 49 -8.49 -12.35 15.59
N ARG A 50 -8.63 -13.44 14.81
CA ARG A 50 -8.51 -14.86 15.19
C ARG A 50 -8.26 -15.71 13.93
N GLY A 51 -7.30 -16.64 13.97
CA GLY A 51 -6.98 -17.53 12.84
C GLY A 51 -6.08 -16.88 11.77
N ASN A 52 -5.37 -17.70 11.00
CA ASN A 52 -4.35 -17.29 10.00
C ASN A 52 -4.93 -16.64 8.73
N ASP A 53 -6.14 -16.09 8.78
CA ASP A 53 -6.82 -15.58 7.59
C ASP A 53 -6.75 -14.05 7.53
N ALA A 54 -5.96 -13.56 6.57
CA ALA A 54 -5.80 -12.14 6.23
C ALA A 54 -7.12 -11.43 5.86
N ALA A 55 -8.18 -12.20 5.58
CA ALA A 55 -9.53 -11.72 5.28
C ALA A 55 -10.24 -11.00 6.44
N THR A 56 -9.73 -11.10 7.67
CA THR A 56 -10.30 -10.43 8.85
C THR A 56 -9.57 -9.13 9.25
N SER A 57 -8.59 -8.72 8.45
CA SER A 57 -7.81 -7.52 8.72
C SER A 57 -8.70 -6.27 8.64
N LYS A 58 -8.70 -5.46 9.70
CA LYS A 58 -9.40 -4.17 9.70
C LYS A 58 -8.54 -3.15 8.97
N VAL A 59 -9.15 -2.47 7.99
CA VAL A 59 -8.54 -1.36 7.25
C VAL A 59 -9.08 -0.05 7.81
N ALA A 60 -8.22 0.84 8.29
CA ALA A 60 -8.60 2.24 8.52
C ALA A 60 -8.09 3.13 7.40
N SER A 61 -8.99 3.95 6.86
CA SER A 61 -8.68 5.09 6.00
C SER A 61 -8.27 6.28 6.87
N ALA A 62 -7.10 6.22 7.50
CA ALA A 62 -6.56 7.35 8.23
C ALA A 62 -5.68 8.20 7.29
N GLY A 63 -6.16 9.38 6.90
CA GLY A 63 -5.30 10.49 6.50
C GLY A 63 -5.21 10.82 5.01
N GLU A 64 -6.34 10.99 4.31
CA GLU A 64 -6.34 11.49 2.91
C GLU A 64 -5.61 12.84 2.77
N GLN A 65 -5.81 13.77 3.71
CA GLN A 65 -5.18 15.10 3.66
C GLN A 65 -3.68 15.09 3.95
N ALA A 66 -3.20 14.24 4.86
CA ALA A 66 -1.77 14.13 5.16
C ALA A 66 -1.01 13.54 3.98
N LEU A 67 -1.58 12.52 3.33
CA LEU A 67 -0.97 11.85 2.17
C LEU A 67 -0.92 12.75 0.94
N ALA A 68 -1.97 13.52 0.67
CA ALA A 68 -1.97 14.49 -0.41
C ALA A 68 -0.82 15.51 -0.28
N ALA A 69 -0.54 15.97 0.95
CA ALA A 69 0.59 16.84 1.24
C ALA A 69 1.94 16.15 1.03
N PHE A 70 2.07 14.87 1.43
CA PHE A 70 3.32 14.11 1.23
C PHE A 70 3.63 13.78 -0.23
N HIS A 71 2.64 13.73 -1.12
CA HIS A 71 2.83 13.51 -2.57
C HIS A 71 3.13 14.78 -3.35
N ALA A 72 2.85 15.96 -2.79
CA ALA A 72 2.99 17.21 -3.52
C ALA A 72 4.47 17.62 -3.71
N ASP A 73 5.39 17.14 -2.86
CA ASP A 73 6.82 17.45 -2.97
C ASP A 73 7.74 16.33 -2.45
N GLU A 74 9.02 16.36 -2.87
CA GLU A 74 10.05 15.36 -2.54
C GLU A 74 10.43 15.35 -1.04
N ALA A 75 10.24 16.47 -0.34
CA ALA A 75 10.51 16.57 1.08
C ALA A 75 9.43 15.84 1.89
N GLY A 76 8.17 15.99 1.50
CA GLY A 76 7.03 15.28 2.02
C GLY A 76 7.13 13.77 1.79
N ALA A 77 7.55 13.35 0.58
CA ALA A 77 7.76 11.94 0.28
C ALA A 77 8.79 11.29 1.22
N ARG A 78 9.86 12.02 1.59
CA ARG A 78 10.85 11.55 2.58
C ARG A 78 10.30 11.48 3.99
N GLN A 79 9.45 12.42 4.39
CA GLN A 79 8.83 12.43 5.71
C GLN A 79 7.78 11.34 5.88
N LEU A 80 7.14 10.92 4.78
CA LEU A 80 6.10 9.90 4.78
C LEU A 80 6.56 8.58 5.42
N GLN A 81 7.77 8.11 5.11
CA GLN A 81 8.28 6.85 5.67
C GLN A 81 8.44 6.94 7.20
N SER A 82 9.01 8.03 7.70
CA SER A 82 9.18 8.25 9.14
C SER A 82 7.83 8.33 9.85
N TRP A 83 6.88 9.06 9.27
CA TRP A 83 5.53 9.17 9.81
C TRP A 83 4.80 7.82 9.83
N ILE A 84 4.88 7.03 8.75
CA ILE A 84 4.33 5.66 8.72
C ILE A 84 5.00 4.78 9.77
N GLY A 85 6.32 4.89 9.95
CA GLY A 85 7.05 4.19 11.01
C GLY A 85 6.48 4.48 12.40
N GLN A 86 6.08 5.72 12.67
CA GLN A 86 5.43 6.09 13.94
C GLN A 86 4.02 5.51 14.10
N LEU A 87 3.27 5.36 13.00
CA LEU A 87 1.95 4.72 13.03
C LEU A 87 2.04 3.21 13.30
N LEU A 88 3.10 2.56 12.81
CA LEU A 88 3.32 1.12 12.97
C LEU A 88 4.03 0.78 14.29
N ASP A 89 4.67 1.74 14.96
CA ASP A 89 5.32 1.53 16.25
C ASP A 89 4.33 1.75 17.41
N ALA A 90 3.89 0.64 18.03
CA ALA A 90 3.00 0.65 19.18
C ALA A 90 3.59 1.34 20.44
N ARG A 91 4.86 1.75 20.44
CA ARG A 91 5.46 2.57 21.49
C ARG A 91 5.20 4.06 21.29
N GLN A 92 4.88 4.47 20.06
CA GLN A 92 4.58 5.85 19.73
C GLN A 92 3.12 6.19 20.06
N PRO A 93 2.81 7.43 20.46
CA PRO A 93 1.44 7.83 20.79
C PRO A 93 0.44 7.56 19.66
N GLN A 94 0.83 7.80 18.41
CA GLN A 94 -0.02 7.57 17.25
C GLN A 94 -0.28 6.07 17.02
N GLY A 95 0.76 5.25 17.13
CA GLY A 95 0.63 3.79 17.04
C GLY A 95 -0.24 3.21 18.17
N GLN A 96 -0.15 3.75 19.39
CA GLN A 96 -1.03 3.35 20.50
C GLN A 96 -2.50 3.68 20.25
N ALA A 97 -2.78 4.90 19.78
CA ALA A 97 -4.14 5.32 19.46
C ALA A 97 -4.75 4.45 18.35
N LEU A 98 -3.98 4.13 17.31
CA LEU A 98 -4.39 3.21 16.26
C LEU A 98 -4.61 1.78 16.77
N ALA A 99 -3.72 1.30 17.64
CA ALA A 99 -3.83 -0.03 18.22
C ALA A 99 -5.12 -0.23 19.01
N GLN A 100 -5.63 0.82 19.67
CA GLN A 100 -6.91 0.79 20.37
C GLN A 100 -8.12 0.65 19.41
N GLN A 101 -8.02 1.18 18.20
CA GLN A 101 -9.12 1.18 17.23
C GLN A 101 -9.16 -0.10 16.39
N LEU A 102 -7.99 -0.58 15.94
CA LEU A 102 -7.86 -1.60 14.90
C LEU A 102 -7.10 -2.85 15.36
N GLY A 103 -6.55 -2.84 16.57
CA GLY A 103 -5.45 -3.73 16.93
C GLY A 103 -4.11 -3.18 16.44
N ALA A 104 -3.00 -3.74 16.92
CA ALA A 104 -1.67 -3.26 16.53
C ALA A 104 -1.48 -3.38 14.99
N PRO A 105 -1.37 -2.26 14.26
CA PRO A 105 -1.12 -2.31 12.83
C PRO A 105 0.29 -2.87 12.60
N LEU A 106 0.41 -3.83 11.69
CA LEU A 106 1.70 -4.45 11.36
C LEU A 106 2.24 -3.99 10.01
N VAL A 107 1.32 -3.57 9.14
CA VAL A 107 1.62 -3.17 7.76
C VAL A 107 0.82 -1.92 7.43
N ALA A 108 1.44 -1.00 6.70
CA ALA A 108 0.75 0.08 6.02
C ALA A 108 0.93 -0.08 4.51
N VAL A 109 -0.16 -0.01 3.74
CA VAL A 109 -0.10 -0.01 2.27
C VAL A 109 -0.48 1.37 1.79
N HIS A 110 0.48 2.03 1.17
CA HIS A 110 0.35 3.32 0.56
C HIS A 110 0.13 3.16 -0.94
N ALA A 111 -0.90 3.78 -1.50
CA ALA A 111 -1.24 3.66 -2.91
C ALA A 111 -1.50 5.02 -3.55
N CYS A 112 -0.91 5.27 -4.71
CA CYS A 112 -1.13 6.50 -5.46
C CYS A 112 -1.21 6.23 -6.97
N HIS A 113 -2.05 7.00 -7.64
CA HIS A 113 -2.06 7.07 -9.09
C HIS A 113 -0.92 7.98 -9.56
N VAL A 114 -0.05 7.48 -10.43
CA VAL A 114 1.17 8.14 -10.88
C VAL A 114 1.34 8.01 -12.39
N LEU A 115 2.13 8.92 -12.96
CA LEU A 115 2.59 8.82 -14.33
C LEU A 115 3.98 8.18 -14.34
N ALA A 116 4.12 7.04 -14.99
CA ALA A 116 5.43 6.42 -15.16
C ALA A 116 6.35 7.34 -15.97
N PRO A 117 7.64 7.44 -15.60
CA PRO A 117 8.62 8.11 -16.43
C PRO A 117 8.64 7.52 -17.85
N ALA A 118 8.93 8.36 -18.85
CA ALA A 118 8.98 7.92 -20.24
C ALA A 118 10.01 6.79 -20.40
N GLY A 119 9.59 5.68 -21.03
CA GLY A 119 10.45 4.52 -21.27
C GLY A 119 10.68 3.59 -20.07
N SER A 120 10.11 3.87 -18.89
CA SER A 120 10.23 3.02 -17.70
C SER A 120 8.91 2.43 -17.19
N ALA A 121 7.82 2.64 -17.94
CA ALA A 121 6.53 2.07 -17.59
C ALA A 121 6.58 0.53 -17.63
N PRO A 122 6.09 -0.17 -16.58
CA PRO A 122 5.94 -1.61 -16.64
C PRO A 122 4.96 -1.98 -17.76
N ALA A 123 5.22 -3.11 -18.41
CA ALA A 123 4.36 -3.61 -19.49
C ALA A 123 2.98 -3.99 -18.95
N CYS A 124 1.93 -3.60 -19.67
CA CYS A 124 0.58 -4.09 -19.41
C CYS A 124 0.50 -5.61 -19.62
N ALA A 125 -0.50 -6.24 -18.99
CA ALA A 125 -0.79 -7.65 -19.26
C ALA A 125 -1.12 -7.86 -20.76
N PRO A 126 -0.84 -9.05 -21.32
CA PRO A 126 -1.15 -9.35 -22.72
C PRO A 126 -2.60 -9.05 -23.07
N GLY A 127 -2.83 -8.43 -24.24
CA GLY A 127 -4.17 -8.04 -24.70
C GLY A 127 -4.68 -6.71 -24.15
N LEU A 128 -3.93 -6.05 -23.26
CA LEU A 128 -4.27 -4.71 -22.78
C LEU A 128 -3.41 -3.62 -23.45
N GLN A 129 -4.06 -2.53 -23.85
CA GLN A 129 -3.39 -1.32 -24.34
C GLN A 129 -3.09 -0.37 -23.18
N PRO A 130 -1.89 0.21 -23.06
CA PRO A 130 -1.58 1.10 -21.95
C PRO A 130 -2.49 2.34 -21.94
N VAL A 131 -2.94 2.74 -20.75
CA VAL A 131 -3.61 4.02 -20.56
C VAL A 131 -2.55 5.11 -20.55
N LEU A 132 -2.60 6.00 -21.54
CA LEU A 132 -1.67 7.12 -21.64
C LEU A 132 -2.31 8.41 -21.12
N HIS A 133 -1.51 9.24 -20.47
CA HIS A 133 -1.83 10.62 -20.18
C HIS A 133 -1.61 11.50 -21.43
N ALA A 134 -2.11 12.73 -21.42
CA ALA A 134 -2.04 13.64 -22.56
C ALA A 134 -0.60 13.96 -23.02
N ASP A 135 0.38 13.83 -22.13
CA ASP A 135 1.81 14.00 -22.43
C ASP A 135 2.50 12.71 -22.91
N GLY A 136 1.74 11.66 -23.17
CA GLY A 136 2.22 10.37 -23.67
C GLY A 136 2.79 9.43 -22.60
N ARG A 137 2.85 9.85 -21.32
CA ARG A 137 3.31 8.97 -20.24
C ARG A 137 2.24 7.95 -19.86
N ALA A 138 2.67 6.74 -19.52
CA ALA A 138 1.75 5.70 -19.08
C ALA A 138 1.25 5.98 -17.67
N GLN A 139 -0.04 5.80 -17.47
CA GLN A 139 -0.69 5.86 -16.17
C GLN A 139 -0.45 4.55 -15.42
N CYS A 140 -0.04 4.65 -14.16
CA CYS A 140 0.28 3.52 -13.30
C CYS A 140 -0.28 3.74 -11.90
N LEU A 141 -0.59 2.65 -11.22
CA LEU A 141 -0.86 2.65 -9.79
C LEU A 141 0.42 2.20 -9.09
N LEU A 142 0.98 3.05 -8.24
CA LEU A 142 2.14 2.72 -7.41
C LEU A 142 1.64 2.32 -6.02
N LEU A 143 1.94 1.08 -5.62
CA LEU A 143 1.71 0.61 -4.27
C LEU A 143 3.04 0.47 -3.56
N THR A 144 3.12 1.00 -2.35
CA THR A 144 4.24 0.83 -1.44
C THR A 144 3.75 0.21 -0.15
N VAL A 145 4.28 -0.95 0.19
CA VAL A 145 4.04 -1.60 1.47
C VAL A 145 5.13 -1.21 2.43
N HIS A 146 4.73 -0.75 3.61
CA HIS A 146 5.59 -0.36 4.70
C HIS A 146 5.39 -1.31 5.87
N THR A 147 6.49 -1.75 6.45
CA THR A 147 6.53 -2.42 7.76
C THR A 147 7.33 -1.56 8.72
N GLY A 148 7.43 -1.99 9.98
CA GLY A 148 8.32 -1.33 10.94
C GLY A 148 9.82 -1.37 10.57
N ALA A 149 10.22 -2.22 9.61
CA ALA A 149 11.63 -2.44 9.26
C ALA A 149 11.99 -2.04 7.82
N TYR A 150 11.06 -2.15 6.88
CA TYR A 150 11.35 -1.95 5.46
C TYR A 150 10.17 -1.36 4.70
N SER A 151 10.42 -0.98 3.45
CA SER A 151 9.39 -0.56 2.51
C SER A 151 9.66 -1.15 1.15
N GLN A 152 8.61 -1.53 0.44
CA GLN A 152 8.71 -2.17 -0.86
C GLN A 152 7.61 -1.68 -1.79
N SER A 153 7.97 -1.36 -3.02
CA SER A 153 7.04 -0.81 -4.00
C SER A 153 6.85 -1.74 -5.20
N ALA A 154 5.63 -1.72 -5.76
CA ALA A 154 5.28 -2.35 -7.01
C ALA A 154 4.49 -1.36 -7.88
N TRP A 155 4.83 -1.32 -9.17
CA TRP A 155 4.11 -0.55 -10.16
C TRP A 155 3.10 -1.44 -10.87
N ILE A 156 1.84 -1.02 -10.87
CA ILE A 156 0.74 -1.73 -11.52
C ILE A 156 0.30 -0.88 -12.73
N PRO A 157 0.62 -1.32 -13.97
CA PRO A 157 0.23 -0.55 -15.15
C PRO A 157 -1.29 -0.58 -15.35
N LEU A 158 -1.84 0.57 -15.75
CA LEU A 158 -3.24 0.66 -16.18
C LEU A 158 -3.31 0.29 -17.66
N GLY A 159 -4.10 -0.74 -17.98
CA GLY A 159 -4.40 -1.13 -19.34
C GLY A 159 -5.87 -0.91 -19.68
N ARG A 160 -6.21 -0.81 -20.96
CA ARG A 160 -7.57 -0.93 -21.49
C ARG A 160 -7.70 -2.22 -22.28
N ASP A 161 -8.80 -2.93 -22.06
CA ASP A 161 -9.18 -4.03 -22.93
C ASP A 161 -9.76 -3.51 -24.25
N GLU A 162 -10.10 -4.44 -25.15
CA GLU A 162 -10.70 -4.14 -26.47
C GLU A 162 -12.03 -3.36 -26.40
N ASN A 163 -12.73 -3.42 -25.26
CA ASN A 163 -13.96 -2.69 -25.01
C ASN A 163 -13.70 -1.29 -24.41
N GLY A 164 -12.43 -0.89 -24.30
CA GLY A 164 -12.02 0.37 -23.71
C GLY A 164 -12.13 0.41 -22.18
N THR A 165 -12.44 -0.72 -21.52
CA THR A 165 -12.58 -0.80 -20.06
C THR A 165 -11.20 -0.85 -19.42
N VAL A 166 -10.99 -0.06 -18.37
CA VAL A 166 -9.72 -0.08 -17.62
C VAL A 166 -9.59 -1.41 -16.85
N ARG A 167 -8.46 -2.07 -17.04
CA ARG A 167 -8.05 -3.31 -16.38
C ARG A 167 -6.68 -3.11 -15.77
N LEU A 168 -6.50 -3.64 -14.57
CA LEU A 168 -5.21 -3.67 -13.88
C LEU A 168 -4.94 -5.11 -13.46
N THR A 169 -3.69 -5.54 -13.57
CA THR A 169 -3.24 -6.84 -13.07
C THR A 169 -2.31 -6.61 -11.92
N ILE A 170 -2.62 -7.17 -10.74
CA ILE A 170 -1.79 -7.01 -9.55
C ILE A 170 -0.43 -7.65 -9.83
N ALA A 171 0.61 -6.81 -9.93
CA ALA A 171 1.97 -7.29 -10.04
C ALA A 171 2.38 -7.92 -8.70
N PRO A 172 3.12 -9.04 -8.68
CA PRO A 172 3.64 -9.58 -7.43
C PRO A 172 4.59 -8.57 -6.79
N LEU A 173 4.57 -8.47 -5.46
CA LEU A 173 5.67 -7.82 -4.74
C LEU A 173 6.95 -8.62 -5.02
N PRO A 174 8.09 -7.95 -5.29
CA PRO A 174 9.36 -8.65 -5.35
C PRO A 174 9.61 -9.40 -4.02
N PRO A 175 10.37 -10.49 -4.00
CA PRO A 175 10.78 -11.07 -2.73
C PRO A 175 11.60 -10.05 -1.94
N LEU A 176 11.41 -10.01 -0.62
CA LEU A 176 12.30 -9.25 0.25
C LEU A 176 13.71 -9.80 0.07
N ALA A 177 14.70 -8.90 -0.06
CA ALA A 177 16.08 -9.29 0.14
C ALA A 177 16.20 -9.76 1.59
N THR A 178 16.07 -11.06 1.81
CA THR A 178 16.52 -11.68 3.05
C THR A 178 18.02 -11.49 3.07
N ASP A 179 18.55 -10.81 4.10
CA ASP A 179 19.98 -10.85 4.39
C ASP A 179 20.41 -12.32 4.35
N ALA A 180 21.32 -12.63 3.42
CA ALA A 180 21.88 -13.96 3.21
C ALA A 180 22.87 -14.32 4.32
#